data_AF-A0A6J6PEV3-F1
#
_entry.id   AF-A0A6J6PEV3-F1
#
_cell.length_a   1.000
_cell.length_b   1.000
_cell.length_c   1.000
_cell.angle_alpha   90.00
_cell.angle_beta   90.00
_cell.angle_gamma   90.00
#
_symmetry.space_group_name_H-M   'P 1'
#
loop_
_entity.id
_entity.type
_entity.pdbx_description
1 polymer ?
#
loop_
_entity_poly.entity_id
_entity_poly.type
_entity_poly.pdbx_seq_one_letter_code
_entity_poly.pdbx_strand_id
1 'polypeptide(L)'
;MVSEDVVFEIDLFWCQVAKVDPLEVLKKLEGRVVALHAKDAPLGGHVDDQVVLGSGSVDLLACINYLPDAQVVVEFDTYAGDLFAALDSSLQYLRANGVQ
;
A
#
# COMPACT_ATOMS: atom_id res chain seq x y z
N MET A 1 18.52 13.18 12.38
CA MET A 1 18.24 12.32 11.20
C MET A 1 18.59 10.89 11.57
N VAL A 2 17.89 9.90 11.02
CA VAL A 2 18.20 8.47 11.24
C VAL A 2 19.43 8.06 10.41
N SER A 3 20.12 6.98 10.82
CA SER A 3 21.28 6.42 10.08
C SER A 3 20.92 6.11 8.62
N GLU A 4 21.90 6.12 7.72
CA GLU A 4 21.72 5.71 6.31
C GLU A 4 21.39 4.21 6.18
N ASP A 5 21.82 3.38 7.14
CA ASP A 5 21.51 1.94 7.16
C ASP A 5 20.04 1.62 7.45
N VAL A 6 19.25 2.61 7.86
CA VAL A 6 17.81 2.43 8.10
C VAL A 6 17.07 2.44 6.76
N VAL A 7 16.36 1.36 6.46
CA VAL A 7 15.43 1.27 5.33
C VAL A 7 13.99 1.37 5.80
N PHE A 8 13.09 1.62 4.85
CA PHE A 8 11.68 1.86 5.13
C PHE A 8 10.77 0.86 4.42
N GLU A 9 9.75 0.45 5.16
CA GLU A 9 8.51 -0.09 4.62
C GLU A 9 7.45 1.00 4.77
N ILE A 10 6.81 1.38 3.66
CA ILE A 10 5.85 2.49 3.64
C ILE A 10 4.43 1.95 3.48
N ASP A 11 3.57 2.29 4.44
CA ASP A 11 2.15 2.04 4.35
C ASP A 11 1.45 3.17 3.58
N LEU A 12 0.90 2.79 2.43
CA LEU A 12 0.31 3.73 1.47
C LEU A 12 -1.03 4.28 1.96
N PHE A 13 -1.80 3.46 2.68
CA PHE A 13 -3.07 3.87 3.26
C PHE A 13 -2.85 4.87 4.39
N TRP A 14 -1.88 4.63 5.28
CA TRP A 14 -1.61 5.58 6.37
C TRP A 14 -1.10 6.94 5.87
N CYS A 15 -0.40 6.98 4.73
CA CYS A 15 -0.09 8.25 4.07
C CYS A 15 -1.37 9.00 3.69
N GLN A 16 -2.33 8.30 3.06
CA GLN A 16 -3.63 8.88 2.68
C GLN A 16 -4.42 9.37 3.91
N VAL A 17 -4.47 8.59 4.99
CA VAL A 17 -5.14 8.99 6.25
C VAL A 17 -4.51 10.28 6.81
N ALA A 18 -3.19 10.41 6.71
CA ALA A 18 -2.46 11.63 7.07
C ALA A 18 -2.68 12.80 6.09
N LYS A 19 -3.47 12.61 5.02
CA LYS A 19 -3.68 13.56 3.91
C LYS A 19 -2.38 13.92 3.20
N VAL A 20 -1.46 12.97 3.12
CA VAL A 20 -0.20 13.08 2.40
C VAL A 20 -0.25 12.15 1.20
N ASP A 21 0.17 12.65 0.04
CA ASP A 21 0.31 11.82 -1.15
C ASP A 21 1.42 10.77 -0.91
N PRO A 22 1.10 9.46 -0.93
CA PRO A 22 2.09 8.41 -0.73
C PRO A 22 3.22 8.48 -1.76
N LEU A 23 2.94 8.83 -3.03
CA LEU A 23 3.96 8.90 -4.07
C LEU A 23 5.00 10.00 -3.78
N GLU A 24 4.57 11.12 -3.20
CA GLU A 24 5.48 12.18 -2.76
C GLU A 24 6.32 11.77 -1.53
N VAL A 25 5.83 10.87 -0.69
CA VAL A 25 6.63 10.26 0.39
C VAL A 25 7.69 9.34 -0.20
N LEU A 26 7.31 8.50 -1.16
CA LEU A 26 8.25 7.58 -1.82
C LEU A 26 9.39 8.33 -2.51
N LYS A 27 9.09 9.42 -3.23
CA LYS A 27 10.11 10.29 -3.86
C LYS A 27 11.09 10.88 -2.84
N LYS A 28 10.62 11.26 -1.65
CA LYS A 28 11.48 11.81 -0.58
C LYS A 28 12.39 10.76 0.06
N LEU A 29 12.00 9.49 -0.02
CA LEU A 29 12.70 8.34 0.56
C LEU A 29 13.36 7.46 -0.51
N GLU A 30 13.51 7.97 -1.74
CA GLU A 30 14.09 7.25 -2.87
C GLU A 30 15.44 6.63 -2.50
N GLY A 31 15.64 5.37 -2.92
CA GLY A 31 16.82 4.57 -2.57
C GLY A 31 16.82 3.96 -1.16
N ARG A 32 15.78 4.22 -0.35
CA ARG A 32 15.67 3.69 1.03
C ARG A 32 14.37 2.95 1.34
N VAL A 33 13.45 2.84 0.39
CA VAL A 33 12.21 2.06 0.53
C VAL A 33 12.44 0.65 -0.02
N VAL A 34 12.22 -0.36 0.80
CA VAL A 34 12.40 -1.78 0.42
C VAL A 34 11.09 -2.55 0.34
N ALA A 35 10.03 -2.04 0.96
CA ALA A 35 8.72 -2.67 0.93
C ALA A 35 7.59 -1.63 0.96
N LEU A 36 6.43 -2.01 0.44
CA LEU A 36 5.20 -1.24 0.41
C LEU A 36 4.10 -2.05 1.06
N HIS A 37 3.50 -1.52 2.13
CA HIS A 37 2.27 -2.05 2.67
C HIS A 37 1.09 -1.51 1.83
N ALA A 38 0.50 -2.41 1.06
CA ALA A 38 -0.67 -2.16 0.22
C ALA A 38 -1.94 -2.49 1.01
N LYS A 39 -2.61 -1.43 1.44
CA LYS A 39 -3.95 -1.40 2.03
C LYS A 39 -4.79 -0.45 1.19
N ASP A 40 -6.07 -0.76 1.02
CA ASP A 40 -6.99 0.12 0.28
C ASP A 40 -8.24 0.41 1.10
N ALA A 41 -8.75 1.63 0.93
CA ALA A 41 -9.91 2.14 1.64
C ALA A 41 -10.44 3.38 0.90
N PRO A 42 -11.72 3.75 1.12
CA PRO A 42 -12.24 5.04 0.68
C PRO A 42 -11.41 6.22 1.21
N LEU A 43 -11.45 7.35 0.50
CA LEU A 43 -10.75 8.57 0.91
C LEU A 43 -11.13 9.01 2.34
N GLY A 44 -10.12 9.17 3.21
CA GLY A 44 -10.33 9.52 4.61
C GLY A 44 -10.91 8.38 5.47
N GLY A 45 -10.91 7.14 4.96
CA GLY A 45 -11.41 5.96 5.64
C GLY A 45 -10.67 5.64 6.94
N HIS A 46 -11.39 4.97 7.84
CA HIS A 46 -10.87 4.37 9.06
C HIS A 46 -10.32 2.97 8.77
N VAL A 47 -9.63 2.35 9.74
CA VAL A 47 -9.18 0.95 9.61
C VAL A 47 -10.34 0.00 9.30
N ASP A 48 -11.53 0.29 9.83
CA ASP A 48 -12.75 -0.52 9.62
C ASP A 48 -13.36 -0.38 8.23
N ASP A 49 -12.90 0.59 7.44
CA ASP A 49 -13.39 0.86 6.07
C ASP A 49 -12.49 0.22 5.00
N GLN A 50 -11.52 -0.62 5.40
CA GLN A 50 -10.60 -1.25 4.45
C GLN A 50 -11.32 -2.22 3.51
N VAL A 51 -10.95 -2.16 2.24
CA VAL A 51 -11.55 -2.91 1.13
C VAL A 51 -10.48 -3.68 0.35
N VAL A 52 -10.93 -4.61 -0.47
CA VAL A 52 -10.05 -5.33 -1.42
C VAL A 52 -9.27 -4.32 -2.27
N LEU A 53 -7.97 -4.58 -2.48
CA LEU A 53 -7.12 -3.69 -3.26
C LEU A 53 -7.72 -3.38 -4.63
N GLY A 54 -7.68 -2.11 -5.03
CA GLY A 54 -8.25 -1.61 -6.28
C GLY A 54 -9.72 -1.19 -6.17
N SER A 55 -10.35 -1.36 -5.01
CA SER A 55 -11.75 -0.95 -4.77
C SER A 55 -11.87 0.31 -3.92
N GLY A 56 -10.77 0.83 -3.39
CA GLY A 56 -10.73 2.04 -2.58
C GLY A 56 -10.18 3.23 -3.37
N SER A 57 -9.45 4.09 -2.68
CA SER A 57 -9.00 5.39 -3.20
C SER A 57 -7.48 5.56 -3.14
N VAL A 58 -6.74 4.60 -2.59
CA VAL A 58 -5.28 4.68 -2.54
C VAL A 58 -4.72 4.38 -3.93
N ASP A 59 -3.87 5.25 -4.48
CA ASP A 59 -3.24 5.03 -5.78
C ASP A 59 -2.06 4.03 -5.67
N LEU A 60 -2.41 2.78 -5.41
CA LEU A 60 -1.49 1.68 -5.17
C LEU A 60 -0.59 1.44 -6.39
N LEU A 61 -1.18 1.41 -7.59
CA LEU A 61 -0.43 1.10 -8.81
C LEU A 61 0.58 2.20 -9.15
N ALA A 62 0.28 3.48 -8.94
CA ALA A 62 1.27 4.53 -9.14
C ALA A 62 2.46 4.36 -8.20
N CYS A 63 2.22 4.02 -6.93
CA CYS A 63 3.26 3.80 -5.93
C CYS A 63 4.12 2.55 -6.24
N ILE A 64 3.46 1.44 -6.58
CA ILE A 64 4.14 0.18 -6.92
C ILE A 64 4.97 0.34 -8.21
N ASN A 65 4.42 0.98 -9.24
CA ASN A 65 5.14 1.21 -10.50
C ASN A 65 6.32 2.17 -10.33
N TYR A 66 6.29 3.07 -9.34
CA TYR A 66 7.41 3.95 -9.03
C TYR A 66 8.57 3.19 -8.35
N LEU A 67 8.28 2.11 -7.62
CA LEU A 67 9.27 1.26 -6.93
C LEU A 67 9.08 -0.22 -7.31
N PRO A 68 9.35 -0.61 -8.57
CA PRO A 68 9.05 -1.95 -9.07
C PRO A 68 9.85 -3.07 -8.35
N ASP A 69 10.97 -2.73 -7.71
CA ASP A 69 11.80 -3.68 -6.96
C ASP A 69 11.41 -3.80 -5.48
N ALA A 70 10.50 -2.94 -4.98
CA ALA A 70 10.05 -3.01 -3.59
C ALA A 70 9.10 -4.20 -3.38
N GLN A 71 9.24 -4.88 -2.24
CA GLN A 71 8.32 -5.95 -1.89
C GLN A 71 6.93 -5.38 -1.60
N VAL A 72 5.91 -5.85 -2.31
CA VAL A 72 4.51 -5.46 -2.05
C VAL A 72 3.90 -6.44 -1.04
N VAL A 73 3.45 -5.91 0.09
CA VAL A 73 2.80 -6.67 1.16
C VAL A 73 1.32 -6.30 1.18
N VAL A 74 0.45 -7.28 0.94
CA VAL A 74 -1.00 -7.10 1.10
C VAL A 74 -1.34 -7.19 2.59
N GLU A 75 -1.99 -6.17 3.13
CA GLU A 75 -2.37 -6.13 4.54
C GLU A 75 -3.82 -5.66 4.73
N PHE A 76 -4.45 -6.10 5.82
CA PHE A 76 -5.66 -5.51 6.39
C PHE A 76 -5.45 -5.36 7.90
N ASP A 77 -5.71 -4.17 8.45
CA ASP A 77 -5.72 -3.94 9.90
C ASP A 77 -6.99 -4.55 10.52
N THR A 78 -8.14 -4.25 9.93
CA THR A 78 -9.43 -4.85 10.25
C THR A 78 -10.18 -5.17 8.96
N TYR A 79 -10.93 -6.28 8.97
CA TYR A 79 -11.77 -6.66 7.84
C TYR A 79 -13.01 -7.40 8.33
N ALA A 80 -14.19 -6.88 8.01
CA ALA A 80 -15.46 -7.41 8.51
C ALA A 80 -15.94 -8.68 7.76
N GLY A 81 -15.33 -8.99 6.62
CA GLY A 81 -15.68 -10.13 5.77
C GLY A 81 -14.76 -11.34 5.92
N ASP A 82 -14.78 -12.21 4.91
CA ASP A 82 -13.83 -13.31 4.80
C ASP A 82 -12.44 -12.76 4.39
N LEU A 83 -11.54 -12.70 5.36
CA LEU A 83 -10.19 -12.17 5.18
C LEU A 83 -9.40 -12.95 4.12
N PHE A 84 -9.53 -14.28 4.06
CA PHE A 84 -8.77 -15.07 3.09
C PHE A 84 -9.29 -14.87 1.67
N ALA A 85 -10.61 -14.73 1.50
CA ALA A 85 -11.20 -14.38 0.21
C ALA A 85 -10.79 -12.96 -0.24
N ALA A 86 -10.67 -12.01 0.69
CA ALA A 86 -10.20 -10.66 0.41
C ALA A 86 -8.72 -10.62 0.02
N LEU A 87 -7.88 -11.41 0.69
CA LEU A 87 -6.47 -11.59 0.33
C LEU A 87 -6.33 -12.19 -1.07
N ASP A 88 -7.08 -13.25 -1.39
CA ASP A 88 -7.05 -13.86 -2.73
C ASP A 88 -7.48 -12.86 -3.81
N SER A 89 -8.58 -12.14 -3.59
CA SER A 89 -9.05 -11.09 -4.50
C SER A 89 -8.02 -9.97 -4.69
N SER A 90 -7.34 -9.56 -3.62
CA SER A 90 -6.30 -8.53 -3.66
C SER A 90 -5.05 -9.00 -4.43
N LEU A 91 -4.64 -10.24 -4.23
CA LEU A 91 -3.58 -10.89 -5.02
C LEU A 91 -3.93 -10.99 -6.50
N GLN A 92 -5.19 -11.32 -6.82
CA GLN A 92 -5.67 -11.34 -8.20
C GLN A 92 -5.63 -9.94 -8.84
N TYR A 93 -6.03 -8.90 -8.11
CA TYR A 93 -5.91 -7.50 -8.57
C TYR A 93 -4.46 -7.13 -8.90
N LEU A 94 -3.51 -7.44 -8.01
CA LEU A 94 -2.09 -7.17 -8.24
C LEU A 94 -1.55 -7.88 -9.48
N ARG A 95 -1.84 -9.19 -9.61
CA ARG A 95 -1.42 -10.00 -10.76
C ARG A 95 -2.02 -9.51 -12.08
N ALA A 96 -3.28 -9.12 -12.08
CA ALA A 96 -3.95 -8.56 -13.25
C ALA A 96 -3.31 -7.25 -13.73
N ASN A 97 -2.60 -6.54 -12.84
CA ASN A 97 -1.87 -5.31 -13.13
C ASN A 97 -0.35 -5.52 -13.25
N GLY A 98 0.11 -6.77 -13.39
CA GLY A 98 1.53 -7.08 -13.64
C GLY A 98 2.44 -7.02 -12.41
N VAL A 99 1.87 -6.92 -11.22
CA VAL A 99 2.61 -7.02 -9.95
C VAL A 99 2.69 -8.50 -9.56
N GLN A 100 3.91 -8.99 -9.33
CA GLN A 100 4.19 -10.42 -9.16
C GLN A 100 4.12 -10.88 -7.70
#